data_AF-A0A0E0E4K1-F1
#
_entry.id   AF-A0A0E0E4K1-F1
#
_cell.length_a   1.000
_cell.length_b   1.000
_cell.length_c   1.000
_cell.angle_alpha   90.00
_cell.angle_beta   90.00
_cell.angle_gamma   90.00
#
_symmetry.space_group_name_H-M   'P 1'
#
loop_
_entity.id
_entity.type
_entity.pdbx_description
1 polymer ?
#
loop_
_entity_poly.entity_id
_entity_poly.type
_entity_poly.pdbx_seq_one_letter_code
_entity_poly.pdbx_strand_id
1 'polypeptide(L)'
;MARCSNGLLGLLNAGVLVLAVVVLGGGIWLSNRAATTDCERFMERPVVALGVLLLALSLAGLAGALCGASCLLWLYLLALFLLIAALFVFTVFAFVVTNRGAGWVVSGRGYREYRLGDYSTWLQRRVENSANWAKIRSCLQDGKVCEKLGARRETMDQFVGRNLSPIQSGCCKPPTGCNFAYVSETVWSKPSGFNSTDDPDCTTWSNDQTALCYDCQSCKAGVLANLKNDWKKIATVNIIFLIFLIIVYSVGCCAFRNNRRDNSSNPRKKKTTTKKPSGRNLAAMARCSNGLLGLLNAGVLVLAVVVLGGGIWLSNRAATTDCERFMERPVVALGVLLLALSLAGLAGALCGASCLLWLYLLALFLLIAALFVFTVFAFVVTNRGAGWVVSGRGYREYRLGDYSTWLQRRVENSANWAKIRSCLQDGKVCEKLGARRETMDQFVGRNLSPIQSGCCKPPTGCNFAYVSETVWSKPSGFNSTDDPDCTTWSNDQTALCYDCQSCKAGVLANLKNDWKKIATVNIIFLIFLIIVYSVGCCAFRNNRRDNSYPAWK
;
A
#
# COMPACT_ATOMS: atom_id res chain seq x y z
N MET A 1 3.16 40.42 4.97
CA MET A 1 3.44 38.98 4.74
C MET A 1 4.25 38.30 5.85
N ALA A 2 5.24 38.94 6.51
CA ALA A 2 6.04 38.27 7.56
C ALA A 2 5.25 37.79 8.79
N ARG A 3 4.22 38.54 9.18
CA ARG A 3 3.32 38.20 10.30
C ARG A 3 2.42 36.99 10.02
N CYS A 4 1.97 36.80 8.76
CA CYS A 4 1.07 35.70 8.40
C CYS A 4 1.78 34.33 8.41
N SER A 5 3.03 34.23 7.95
CA SER A 5 3.77 32.96 7.94
C SER A 5 4.15 32.48 9.34
N ASN A 6 4.54 33.41 10.22
CA ASN A 6 4.89 33.09 11.60
C ASN A 6 3.63 32.77 12.43
N GLY A 7 2.53 33.49 12.19
CA GLY A 7 1.23 33.17 12.78
C GLY A 7 0.69 31.80 12.33
N LEU A 8 0.77 31.50 11.03
CA LEU A 8 0.36 30.20 10.50
C LEU A 8 1.23 29.04 11.02
N LEU A 9 2.56 29.23 11.08
CA LEU A 9 3.46 28.23 11.67
C LEU A 9 3.14 28.00 13.16
N GLY A 10 2.85 29.07 13.90
CA GLY A 10 2.44 29.00 15.30
C GLY A 10 1.13 28.22 15.46
N LEU A 11 0.13 28.53 14.64
CA LEU A 11 -1.18 27.85 14.67
C LEU A 11 -1.07 26.36 14.30
N LEU A 12 -0.28 26.03 13.27
CA LEU A 12 -0.02 24.63 12.90
C LEU A 12 0.70 23.86 14.01
N ASN A 13 1.73 24.44 14.63
CA ASN A 13 2.42 23.79 15.75
C ASN A 13 1.58 23.73 17.02
N ALA A 14 0.65 24.67 17.25
CA ALA A 14 -0.33 24.56 18.33
C ALA A 14 -1.29 23.37 18.11
N GLY A 15 -1.72 23.12 16.87
CA GLY A 15 -2.46 21.91 16.52
C GLY A 15 -1.65 20.63 16.78
N VAL A 16 -0.37 20.62 16.41
CA VAL A 16 0.54 19.48 16.69
C VAL A 16 0.74 19.28 18.19
N LEU A 17 0.80 20.36 18.98
CA LEU A 17 0.93 20.30 20.43
C LEU A 17 -0.28 19.59 21.05
N VAL A 18 -1.50 19.96 20.64
CA VAL A 18 -2.73 19.29 21.10
C VAL A 18 -2.70 17.81 20.74
N LEU A 19 -2.32 17.47 19.49
CA LEU A 19 -2.19 16.09 19.06
C LEU A 19 -1.14 15.32 19.89
N ALA A 20 0.01 15.93 20.18
CA ALA A 20 1.07 15.33 20.98
C ALA A 20 0.60 15.00 22.40
N VAL A 21 -0.19 15.90 23.02
CA VAL A 21 -0.79 15.67 24.34
C VAL A 21 -1.78 14.51 24.30
N VAL A 22 -2.64 14.44 23.27
CA VAL A 22 -3.58 13.30 23.09
C VAL A 22 -2.83 11.98 22.92
N VAL A 23 -1.78 11.96 22.10
CA VAL A 23 -0.95 10.77 21.87
C VAL A 23 -0.21 10.34 23.14
N LEU A 24 0.35 11.29 23.89
CA LEU A 24 0.99 11.02 25.18
C LEU A 24 -0.01 10.49 26.22
N GLY A 25 -1.19 11.10 26.31
CA GLY A 25 -2.26 10.62 27.19
C GLY A 25 -2.68 9.19 26.86
N GLY A 26 -2.82 8.87 25.58
CA GLY A 26 -3.07 7.50 25.11
C GLY A 26 -1.92 6.54 25.45
N GLY A 27 -0.67 6.95 25.25
CA GLY A 27 0.51 6.15 25.60
C GLY A 27 0.63 5.86 27.10
N ILE A 28 0.37 6.87 27.94
CA ILE A 28 0.38 6.73 29.41
C ILE A 28 -0.80 5.85 29.86
N TRP A 29 -1.98 6.02 29.26
CA TRP A 29 -3.13 5.15 29.53
C TRP A 29 -2.83 3.68 29.22
N LEU A 30 -2.16 3.42 28.09
CA LEU A 30 -1.67 2.08 27.74
C LEU A 30 -0.62 1.58 28.75
N SER A 31 0.26 2.43 29.27
CA SER A 31 1.27 2.03 30.28
C SER A 31 0.62 1.53 31.58
N ASN A 32 -0.48 2.16 32.00
CA ASN A 32 -1.21 1.75 33.20
C ASN A 32 -1.94 0.42 33.02
N ARG A 33 -2.30 0.06 31.78
CA ARG A 33 -2.89 -1.24 31.42
C ARG A 33 -1.85 -2.31 31.14
N ALA A 34 -0.68 -1.92 30.63
CA ALA A 34 0.47 -2.79 30.45
C ALA A 34 1.04 -3.31 31.79
N ALA A 35 0.74 -2.62 32.91
CA ALA A 35 1.07 -3.10 34.25
C ALA A 35 0.28 -4.36 34.67
N THR A 36 -0.86 -4.64 34.03
CA THR A 36 -1.69 -5.83 34.31
C THR A 36 -1.62 -6.90 33.22
N THR A 37 -1.19 -6.56 32.00
CA THR A 37 -1.08 -7.49 30.87
C THR A 37 0.16 -7.20 30.02
N ASP A 38 1.01 -8.22 29.79
CA ASP A 38 2.26 -8.08 29.00
C ASP A 38 2.02 -7.69 27.52
N CYS A 39 0.78 -7.76 27.06
CA CYS A 39 0.40 -7.53 25.68
C CYS A 39 0.49 -6.08 25.22
N GLU A 40 0.11 -5.13 26.08
CA GLU A 40 0.03 -3.72 25.72
C GLU A 40 1.40 -3.02 25.78
N ARG A 41 2.36 -3.64 26.47
CA ARG A 41 3.73 -3.13 26.66
C ARG A 41 4.51 -2.99 25.34
N PHE A 42 4.14 -3.77 24.32
CA PHE A 42 4.78 -3.70 23.00
C PHE A 42 4.45 -2.42 22.22
N MET A 43 3.23 -1.88 22.38
CA MET A 43 2.79 -0.67 21.68
C MET A 43 2.99 0.61 22.49
N GLU A 44 3.08 0.50 23.82
CA GLU A 44 3.29 1.63 24.73
C GLU A 44 4.56 2.43 24.39
N ARG A 45 5.74 1.79 24.36
CA ARG A 45 7.03 2.49 24.19
C ARG A 45 7.12 3.27 22.89
N PRO A 46 6.74 2.72 21.71
CA PRO A 46 6.72 3.49 20.46
C PRO A 46 5.77 4.69 20.50
N VAL A 47 4.58 4.53 21.10
CA VAL A 47 3.56 5.59 21.17
C VAL A 47 4.02 6.72 22.08
N VAL A 48 4.54 6.42 23.28
CA VAL A 48 5.08 7.42 24.21
C VAL A 48 6.28 8.14 23.59
N ALA A 49 7.23 7.42 22.99
CA ALA A 49 8.39 8.03 22.34
C ALA A 49 7.99 8.98 21.20
N LEU A 50 7.00 8.59 20.38
CA LEU A 50 6.44 9.44 19.33
C LEU A 50 5.78 10.70 19.93
N GLY A 51 4.99 10.54 20.99
CA GLY A 51 4.34 11.65 21.68
C GLY A 51 5.35 12.67 22.24
N VAL A 52 6.41 12.20 22.90
CA VAL A 52 7.48 13.07 23.44
C VAL A 52 8.20 13.81 22.32
N LEU A 53 8.49 13.12 21.21
CA LEU A 53 9.14 13.72 20.04
C LEU A 53 8.27 14.83 19.42
N LEU A 54 6.98 14.57 19.21
CA LEU A 54 6.03 15.56 18.67
C LEU A 54 5.87 16.75 19.62
N LEU A 55 5.84 16.51 20.94
CA LEU A 55 5.80 17.55 21.95
C LEU A 55 7.04 18.46 21.84
N ALA A 56 8.25 17.88 21.84
CA ALA A 56 9.50 18.63 21.71
C ALA A 56 9.55 19.45 20.40
N LEU A 57 9.15 18.86 19.27
CA LEU A 57 9.11 19.53 17.97
C LEU A 57 8.11 20.70 17.96
N SER A 58 6.91 20.52 18.53
CA SER A 58 5.87 21.56 18.56
C SER A 58 6.28 22.76 19.44
N LEU A 59 6.88 22.50 20.60
CA LEU A 59 7.41 23.54 21.49
C LEU A 59 8.55 24.31 20.82
N ALA A 60 9.47 23.61 20.15
CA ALA A 60 10.54 24.26 19.39
C ALA A 60 9.98 25.10 18.21
N GLY A 61 8.96 24.60 17.51
CA GLY A 61 8.29 25.33 16.43
C GLY A 61 7.60 26.61 16.93
N LEU A 62 6.87 26.53 18.05
CA LEU A 62 6.22 27.67 18.71
C LEU A 62 7.26 28.70 19.21
N ALA A 63 8.28 28.26 19.94
CA ALA A 63 9.34 29.13 20.43
C ALA A 63 10.11 29.80 19.28
N GLY A 64 10.40 29.07 18.20
CA GLY A 64 11.04 29.60 17.00
C GLY A 64 10.18 30.66 16.28
N ALA A 65 8.85 30.48 16.27
CA ALA A 65 7.90 31.43 15.68
C ALA A 65 7.72 32.70 16.54
N LEU A 66 7.64 32.55 17.86
CA LEU A 66 7.39 33.65 18.81
C LEU A 66 8.65 34.47 19.12
N CYS A 67 9.79 33.83 19.35
CA CYS A 67 11.01 34.49 19.83
C CYS A 67 11.95 34.96 18.70
N GLY A 68 11.63 34.68 17.42
CA GLY A 68 12.49 35.07 16.29
C GLY A 68 13.87 34.39 16.28
N ALA A 69 14.06 33.35 17.09
CA ALA A 69 15.34 32.68 17.32
C ALA A 69 15.71 31.81 16.10
N SER A 70 16.58 32.34 15.23
CA SER A 70 16.95 31.67 13.99
C SER A 70 17.65 30.32 14.22
N CYS A 71 18.50 30.19 15.24
CA CYS A 71 19.16 28.92 15.55
C CYS A 71 18.17 27.82 15.93
N LEU A 72 17.20 28.14 16.80
CA LEU A 72 16.20 27.21 17.30
C LEU A 72 15.24 26.76 16.18
N LEU A 73 14.88 27.67 15.29
CA LEU A 73 14.06 27.37 14.13
C LEU A 73 14.81 26.55 13.06
N TRP A 74 16.14 26.67 12.98
CA TRP A 74 16.98 25.80 12.13
C TRP A 74 17.05 24.37 12.69
N LEU A 75 17.26 24.21 13.99
CA LEU A 75 17.23 22.90 14.65
C LEU A 75 15.87 22.22 14.51
N TYR A 76 14.78 22.98 14.67
CA TYR A 76 13.41 22.52 14.40
C TYR A 76 13.25 21.99 12.98
N LEU A 77 13.70 22.73 11.96
CA LEU A 77 13.59 22.30 10.57
C LEU A 77 14.44 21.07 10.26
N LEU A 78 15.63 20.95 10.86
CA LEU A 78 16.48 19.76 10.74
C LEU A 78 15.80 18.54 11.34
N ALA A 79 15.26 18.65 12.55
CA ALA A 79 14.58 17.55 13.22
C ALA A 79 13.29 17.15 12.49
N LEU A 80 12.54 18.12 11.95
CA LEU A 80 11.35 17.87 11.13
C LEU A 80 11.70 17.14 9.82
N PHE A 81 12.81 17.52 9.17
CA PHE A 81 13.30 16.81 7.98
C PHE A 81 13.68 15.36 8.29
N LEU A 82 14.42 15.12 9.38
CA LEU A 82 14.77 13.76 9.81
C LEU A 82 13.54 12.91 10.16
N LEU A 83 12.53 13.51 10.80
CA LEU A 83 11.25 12.84 11.09
C LEU A 83 10.52 12.45 9.80
N ILE A 84 10.41 13.36 8.83
CA ILE A 84 9.79 13.07 7.53
C ILE A 84 10.52 11.92 6.84
N ALA A 85 11.86 11.95 6.80
CA ALA A 85 12.66 10.88 6.21
C ALA A 85 12.46 9.53 6.91
N ALA A 86 12.45 9.52 8.25
CA ALA A 86 12.25 8.30 9.04
C ALA A 86 10.85 7.70 8.84
N LEU A 87 9.80 8.52 8.91
CA LEU A 87 8.42 8.09 8.69
C LEU A 87 8.23 7.57 7.26
N PHE A 88 8.91 8.19 6.29
CA PHE A 88 8.91 7.75 4.91
C PHE A 88 9.61 6.40 4.72
N VAL A 89 10.81 6.20 5.29
CA VAL A 89 11.49 4.89 5.24
C VAL A 89 10.61 3.80 5.89
N PHE A 90 9.96 4.14 6.99
CA PHE A 90 9.03 3.24 7.67
C PHE A 90 7.81 2.89 6.80
N THR A 91 7.20 3.83 6.06
CA THR A 91 6.07 3.50 5.16
C THR A 91 6.49 2.54 4.05
N VAL A 92 7.65 2.77 3.44
CA VAL A 92 8.19 1.88 2.40
C VAL A 92 8.44 0.48 2.96
N PHE A 93 9.11 0.41 4.11
CA PHE A 93 9.36 -0.85 4.80
C PHE A 93 8.05 -1.60 5.13
N ALA A 94 7.09 -0.90 5.73
CA ALA A 94 5.79 -1.46 6.07
C ALA A 94 5.07 -1.99 4.83
N PHE A 95 5.13 -1.28 3.70
CA PHE A 95 4.54 -1.74 2.45
C PHE A 95 5.20 -3.00 1.92
N VAL A 96 6.54 -3.04 1.84
CA VAL A 96 7.31 -4.19 1.35
C VAL A 96 6.98 -5.44 2.16
N VAL A 97 6.99 -5.31 3.49
CA VAL A 97 6.76 -6.42 4.41
C VAL A 97 5.32 -6.91 4.39
N THR A 98 4.36 -6.00 4.19
CA THR A 98 2.91 -6.32 4.16
C THR A 98 2.37 -6.62 2.76
N ASN A 99 3.20 -6.61 1.70
CA ASN A 99 2.71 -6.83 0.35
C ASN A 99 2.22 -8.29 0.15
N ARG A 100 2.96 -9.26 0.70
CA ARG A 100 2.64 -10.70 0.67
C ARG A 100 1.67 -11.14 1.77
N GLY A 101 1.06 -12.32 1.62
CA GLY A 101 0.10 -12.91 2.56
C GLY A 101 -1.33 -12.47 2.30
N ALA A 102 -2.20 -13.38 1.89
CA ALA A 102 -3.64 -13.15 1.85
C ALA A 102 -4.30 -14.39 2.44
N GLY A 103 -5.30 -14.19 3.32
CA GLY A 103 -6.17 -15.30 3.68
C GLY A 103 -6.94 -15.75 2.45
N TRP A 104 -7.13 -17.06 2.29
CA TRP A 104 -7.97 -17.62 1.25
C TRP A 104 -9.39 -17.78 1.78
N VAL A 105 -10.37 -17.49 0.92
CA VAL A 105 -11.77 -17.81 1.21
C VAL A 105 -11.94 -19.32 1.04
N VAL A 106 -12.79 -19.96 1.84
CA VAL A 106 -13.15 -21.38 1.68
C VAL A 106 -14.50 -21.46 0.97
N SER A 107 -14.64 -22.33 -0.03
CA SER A 107 -15.88 -22.46 -0.81
C SER A 107 -17.10 -22.68 0.10
N GLY A 108 -18.16 -21.91 -0.14
CA GLY A 108 -19.40 -21.96 0.63
C GLY A 108 -19.31 -21.39 2.04
N ARG A 109 -18.19 -20.74 2.44
CA ARG A 109 -17.97 -20.26 3.80
C ARG A 109 -17.73 -18.74 3.84
N GLY A 110 -18.25 -18.09 4.87
CA GLY A 110 -18.15 -16.64 5.10
C GLY A 110 -16.80 -16.18 5.67
N TYR A 111 -15.93 -17.11 6.07
CA TYR A 111 -14.62 -16.83 6.66
C TYR A 111 -13.45 -17.22 5.75
N ARG A 112 -12.28 -16.70 6.10
CA ARG A 112 -11.01 -16.97 5.40
C ARG A 112 -10.08 -17.79 6.27
N GLU A 113 -9.24 -18.61 5.68
CA GLU A 113 -8.18 -19.34 6.36
C GLU A 113 -6.80 -18.77 5.97
N TYR A 114 -5.78 -19.08 6.76
CA TYR A 114 -4.46 -18.44 6.69
C TYR A 114 -3.33 -19.46 6.87
N ARG A 115 -2.28 -19.34 6.06
CA ARG A 115 -1.11 -20.23 6.03
C ARG A 115 0.11 -19.36 6.25
N LEU A 116 1.01 -19.82 7.10
CA LEU A 116 2.17 -19.03 7.47
C LEU A 116 3.09 -18.77 6.26
N GLY A 117 3.21 -19.77 5.37
CA GLY A 117 4.03 -19.71 4.16
C GLY A 117 3.65 -18.61 3.15
N ASP A 118 2.42 -18.07 3.20
CA ASP A 118 1.98 -17.03 2.28
C ASP A 118 2.56 -15.64 2.58
N TYR A 119 3.09 -15.43 3.79
CA TYR A 119 3.58 -14.14 4.27
C TYR A 119 5.04 -13.88 3.91
N SER A 120 5.52 -12.66 4.16
CA SER A 120 6.94 -12.34 3.98
C SER A 120 7.79 -13.06 5.02
N THR A 121 9.01 -13.46 4.63
CA THR A 121 9.98 -14.10 5.53
C THR A 121 10.26 -13.26 6.79
N TRP A 122 10.21 -11.93 6.66
CA TRP A 122 10.34 -11.02 7.81
C TRP A 122 9.20 -11.19 8.82
N LEU A 123 7.94 -11.29 8.38
CA LEU A 123 6.80 -11.50 9.26
C LEU A 123 6.79 -12.89 9.89
N GLN A 124 7.11 -13.92 9.09
CA GLN A 124 7.18 -15.31 9.56
C GLN A 124 8.13 -15.46 10.76
N ARG A 125 9.34 -14.91 10.66
CA ARG A 125 10.34 -14.96 11.74
C ARG A 125 9.85 -14.37 13.07
N ARG A 126 8.86 -13.47 13.07
CA ARG A 126 8.32 -12.87 14.30
C ARG A 126 7.36 -13.79 15.04
N VAL A 127 6.67 -14.68 14.35
CA VAL A 127 5.76 -15.67 14.93
C VAL A 127 6.38 -17.08 15.03
N GLU A 128 7.47 -17.33 14.32
CA GLU A 128 8.25 -18.58 14.43
C GLU A 128 9.13 -18.61 15.69
N ASN A 129 9.61 -17.45 16.16
CA ASN A 129 10.39 -17.38 17.39
C ASN A 129 9.54 -17.77 18.60
N SER A 130 9.92 -18.84 19.30
CA SER A 130 9.16 -19.44 20.41
C SER A 130 8.93 -18.47 21.58
N ALA A 131 9.94 -17.66 21.95
CA ALA A 131 9.82 -16.69 23.03
C ALA A 131 8.85 -15.55 22.68
N ASN A 132 8.85 -15.09 21.42
CA ASN A 132 7.89 -14.08 20.96
C ASN A 132 6.48 -14.67 20.85
N TRP A 133 6.36 -15.90 20.32
CA TRP A 133 5.08 -16.56 20.20
C TRP A 133 4.44 -16.85 21.55
N ALA A 134 5.23 -17.24 22.57
CA ALA A 134 4.72 -17.45 23.92
C ALA A 134 3.98 -16.21 24.46
N LYS A 135 4.52 -15.01 24.23
CA LYS A 135 3.89 -13.74 24.61
C LYS A 135 2.64 -13.44 23.79
N ILE A 136 2.68 -13.69 22.48
CA ILE A 136 1.51 -13.48 21.61
C ILE A 136 0.39 -14.46 21.99
N ARG A 137 0.72 -15.72 22.27
CA ARG A 137 -0.24 -16.74 22.68
C ARG A 137 -0.89 -16.41 24.01
N SER A 138 -0.11 -15.98 25.01
CA SER A 138 -0.69 -15.55 26.30
C SER A 138 -1.65 -14.38 26.11
N CYS A 139 -1.30 -13.40 25.26
CA CYS A 139 -2.23 -12.33 24.89
C CYS A 139 -3.54 -12.82 24.28
N LEU A 140 -3.48 -13.84 23.40
CA LEU A 140 -4.65 -14.36 22.72
C LEU A 140 -5.58 -15.15 23.67
N GLN A 141 -4.99 -15.80 24.68
CA GLN A 141 -5.70 -16.48 25.75
C GLN A 141 -6.33 -15.46 26.72
N ASP A 142 -5.55 -14.51 27.23
CA ASP A 142 -6.00 -13.45 28.13
C ASP A 142 -7.07 -12.55 27.48
N GLY A 143 -6.89 -12.27 26.18
CA GLY A 143 -7.84 -11.52 25.37
C GLY A 143 -9.13 -12.28 25.06
N LYS A 144 -9.24 -13.56 25.48
CA LYS A 144 -10.44 -14.40 25.37
C LYS A 144 -11.01 -14.40 23.95
N VAL A 145 -10.11 -14.46 22.96
CA VAL A 145 -10.46 -14.21 21.54
C VAL A 145 -11.45 -15.24 21.00
N CYS A 146 -11.40 -16.48 21.53
CA CYS A 146 -12.28 -17.58 21.16
C CYS A 146 -13.50 -17.73 22.06
N GLU A 147 -13.50 -17.16 23.27
CA GLU A 147 -14.58 -17.35 24.26
C GLU A 147 -15.93 -16.82 23.75
N LYS A 148 -15.92 -15.59 23.20
CA LYS A 148 -17.13 -15.01 22.59
C LYS A 148 -17.64 -15.79 21.38
N LEU A 149 -16.77 -16.56 20.72
CA LEU A 149 -17.16 -17.38 19.58
C LEU A 149 -17.74 -18.71 20.06
N GLY A 150 -17.11 -19.38 21.03
CA GLY A 150 -17.59 -20.65 21.61
C GLY A 150 -18.81 -20.53 22.51
N ALA A 151 -19.12 -19.34 23.01
CA ALA A 151 -20.37 -19.07 23.74
C ALA A 151 -21.60 -18.92 22.82
N ARG A 152 -21.39 -18.89 21.51
CA ARG A 152 -22.50 -18.89 20.55
C ARG A 152 -23.05 -20.32 20.46
N ARG A 153 -24.31 -20.44 20.08
CA ARG A 153 -25.02 -21.73 19.97
C ARG A 153 -25.56 -21.85 18.56
N GLU A 154 -24.68 -21.67 17.59
CA GLU A 154 -25.05 -21.60 16.18
C GLU A 154 -25.06 -22.99 15.52
N THR A 155 -25.99 -23.16 14.58
CA THR A 155 -26.00 -24.33 13.71
C THR A 155 -24.82 -24.28 12.74
N MET A 156 -24.46 -25.43 12.16
CA MET A 156 -23.37 -25.52 11.19
C MET A 156 -23.51 -24.50 10.05
N ASP A 157 -24.70 -24.35 9.47
CA ASP A 157 -24.95 -23.41 8.36
C ASP A 157 -24.74 -21.95 8.77
N GLN A 158 -25.19 -21.59 9.98
CA GLN A 158 -24.99 -20.25 10.55
C GLN A 158 -23.50 -19.96 10.78
N PHE A 159 -22.77 -20.93 11.34
CA PHE A 159 -21.34 -20.81 11.58
C PHE A 159 -20.54 -20.71 10.27
N VAL A 160 -20.89 -21.55 9.29
CA VAL A 160 -20.28 -21.57 7.95
C VAL A 160 -20.44 -20.22 7.25
N GLY A 161 -21.62 -19.61 7.33
CA GLY A 161 -21.89 -18.30 6.71
C GLY A 161 -21.25 -17.11 7.43
N ARG A 162 -20.67 -17.28 8.62
CA ARG A 162 -20.12 -16.18 9.40
C ARG A 162 -18.79 -15.68 8.86
N ASN A 163 -18.65 -14.35 8.86
CA ASN A 163 -17.36 -13.69 8.66
C ASN A 163 -16.54 -13.66 9.95
N LEU A 164 -15.60 -14.59 10.08
CA LEU A 164 -14.65 -14.66 11.19
C LEU A 164 -13.48 -13.70 10.97
N SER A 165 -13.00 -13.08 12.05
CA SER A 165 -11.73 -12.34 12.01
C SER A 165 -10.55 -13.29 11.71
N PRO A 166 -9.42 -12.78 11.21
CA PRO A 166 -8.28 -13.64 10.90
C PRO A 166 -7.80 -14.52 12.04
N ILE A 167 -7.78 -13.96 13.25
CA ILE A 167 -7.37 -14.66 14.47
C ILE A 167 -8.43 -15.69 14.86
N GLN A 168 -9.72 -15.36 14.79
CA GLN A 168 -10.78 -16.31 15.10
C GLN A 168 -10.76 -17.53 14.17
N SER A 169 -10.57 -17.29 12.87
CA SER A 169 -10.52 -18.38 11.90
C SER A 169 -9.25 -19.24 12.04
N GLY A 170 -8.11 -18.64 12.40
CA GLY A 170 -6.84 -19.35 12.55
C GLY A 170 -6.65 -20.06 13.89
N CYS A 171 -7.23 -19.53 14.98
CA CYS A 171 -6.96 -20.00 16.34
C CYS A 171 -8.15 -20.73 17.00
N CYS A 172 -9.38 -20.42 16.61
CA CYS A 172 -10.58 -20.89 17.32
C CYS A 172 -11.31 -22.04 16.62
N LYS A 173 -10.83 -22.48 15.46
CA LYS A 173 -11.35 -23.65 14.75
C LYS A 173 -10.20 -24.43 14.11
N PRO A 174 -10.37 -25.73 13.82
CA PRO A 174 -9.41 -26.48 13.03
C PRO A 174 -9.44 -26.04 11.55
N PRO A 175 -8.34 -26.27 10.80
CA PRO A 175 -8.34 -26.14 9.35
C PRO A 175 -9.44 -27.00 8.70
N THR A 176 -10.09 -26.47 7.66
CA THR A 176 -11.15 -27.23 6.96
C THR A 176 -10.61 -28.51 6.32
N GLY A 177 -9.33 -28.54 5.94
CA GLY A 177 -8.67 -29.73 5.40
C GLY A 177 -8.60 -30.93 6.34
N CYS A 178 -8.83 -30.74 7.64
CA CYS A 178 -8.82 -31.83 8.62
C CYS A 178 -10.08 -32.70 8.57
N ASN A 179 -11.17 -32.24 7.93
CA ASN A 179 -12.45 -32.95 7.84
C ASN A 179 -13.04 -33.35 9.21
N PHE A 180 -12.84 -32.54 10.24
CA PHE A 180 -13.46 -32.78 11.56
C PHE A 180 -14.95 -32.48 11.51
N ALA A 181 -15.75 -33.25 12.23
CA ALA A 181 -17.19 -33.03 12.31
C ALA A 181 -17.49 -31.89 13.30
N TYR A 182 -18.38 -30.99 12.89
CA TYR A 182 -18.79 -29.84 13.68
C TYR A 182 -19.65 -30.29 14.86
N VAL A 183 -19.30 -29.86 16.07
CA VAL A 183 -20.12 -30.02 17.27
C VAL A 183 -20.59 -28.65 17.76
N SER A 184 -19.65 -27.73 17.93
CA SER A 184 -19.89 -26.31 18.16
C SER A 184 -18.74 -25.47 17.59
N GLU A 185 -18.79 -24.16 17.74
CA GLU A 185 -17.86 -23.22 17.10
C GLU A 185 -16.39 -23.50 17.44
N THR A 186 -16.11 -23.85 18.70
CA THR A 186 -14.76 -24.19 19.21
C THR A 186 -14.59 -25.67 19.55
N VAL A 187 -15.56 -26.54 19.23
CA VAL A 187 -15.51 -27.98 19.53
C VAL A 187 -15.79 -28.80 18.29
N TRP A 188 -14.85 -29.69 17.95
CA TRP A 188 -14.88 -30.48 16.71
C TRP A 188 -14.50 -31.93 17.00
N SER A 189 -15.22 -32.89 16.42
CA SER A 189 -14.94 -34.33 16.60
C SER A 189 -14.00 -34.85 15.51
N LYS A 190 -12.93 -35.52 15.95
CA LYS A 190 -11.92 -36.13 15.06
C LYS A 190 -12.48 -37.44 14.45
N PRO A 191 -12.23 -37.75 13.17
CA PRO A 191 -12.56 -39.03 12.58
C PRO A 191 -11.84 -40.18 13.31
N SER A 192 -12.48 -41.35 13.39
CA SER A 192 -11.87 -42.56 13.95
C SER A 192 -10.68 -43.02 13.07
N GLY A 193 -9.52 -43.24 13.68
CA GLY A 193 -8.29 -43.65 12.96
C GLY A 193 -7.57 -42.52 12.22
N PHE A 194 -7.88 -41.25 12.51
CA PHE A 194 -7.28 -40.10 11.84
C PHE A 194 -5.76 -40.01 12.07
N ASN A 195 -4.99 -40.15 11.00
CA ASN A 195 -3.57 -39.82 10.94
C ASN A 195 -3.32 -38.94 9.71
N SER A 196 -3.20 -37.62 9.91
CA SER A 196 -2.95 -36.67 8.82
C SER A 196 -1.48 -36.29 8.79
N THR A 197 -0.83 -36.58 7.67
CA THR A 197 0.52 -36.08 7.32
C THR A 197 0.49 -34.79 6.50
N ASP A 198 -0.69 -34.38 6.02
CA ASP A 198 -0.83 -33.31 5.03
C ASP A 198 -0.88 -31.91 5.66
N ASP A 199 -1.40 -31.82 6.90
CA ASP A 199 -1.44 -30.56 7.66
C ASP A 199 -1.13 -30.81 9.15
N PRO A 200 0.02 -30.34 9.66
CA PRO A 200 0.40 -30.53 11.06
C PRO A 200 -0.57 -29.87 12.04
N ASP A 201 -1.33 -28.87 11.62
CA ASP A 201 -2.30 -28.18 12.48
C ASP A 201 -3.47 -29.10 12.87
N CYS A 202 -3.81 -30.11 12.05
CA CYS A 202 -4.85 -31.09 12.37
C CYS A 202 -4.49 -31.94 13.60
N THR A 203 -3.21 -32.26 13.76
CA THR A 203 -2.72 -33.01 14.92
C THR A 203 -2.61 -32.11 16.15
N THR A 204 -2.28 -30.84 15.95
CA THR A 204 -2.08 -29.83 17.00
C THR A 204 -3.40 -29.36 17.62
N TRP A 205 -4.50 -29.38 16.87
CA TRP A 205 -5.83 -28.97 17.36
C TRP A 205 -6.28 -29.73 18.61
N SER A 206 -6.74 -28.97 19.62
CA SER A 206 -7.37 -29.44 20.86
C SER A 206 -8.76 -28.83 21.08
N ASN A 207 -9.68 -29.58 21.70
CA ASN A 207 -10.99 -29.06 22.14
C ASN A 207 -10.93 -28.43 23.55
N ASP A 208 -9.77 -28.48 24.22
CA ASP A 208 -9.53 -27.74 25.47
C ASP A 208 -9.56 -26.23 25.17
N GLN A 209 -10.45 -25.50 25.83
CA GLN A 209 -10.66 -24.07 25.60
C GLN A 209 -9.43 -23.22 25.96
N THR A 210 -8.51 -23.74 26.76
CA THR A 210 -7.25 -23.07 27.09
C THR A 210 -6.17 -23.30 26.03
N ALA A 211 -6.27 -24.36 25.22
CA ALA A 211 -5.27 -24.75 24.23
C ALA A 211 -5.70 -24.46 22.77
N LEU A 212 -6.92 -24.85 22.38
CA LEU A 212 -7.49 -24.71 21.04
C LEU A 212 -6.46 -24.93 19.91
N CYS A 213 -6.39 -24.05 18.92
CA CYS A 213 -5.34 -24.02 17.89
C CYS A 213 -4.28 -22.95 18.18
N TYR A 214 -4.06 -22.55 19.45
CA TYR A 214 -3.14 -21.45 19.76
C TYR A 214 -1.68 -21.75 19.41
N ASP A 215 -1.31 -23.00 19.15
CA ASP A 215 0.03 -23.37 18.66
C ASP A 215 0.09 -23.75 17.17
N CYS A 216 -1.04 -23.69 16.48
CA CYS A 216 -1.13 -23.98 15.05
C CYS A 216 -0.43 -22.90 14.20
N GLN A 217 0.10 -23.31 13.05
CA GLN A 217 0.62 -22.41 12.03
C GLN A 217 -0.48 -21.53 11.44
N SER A 218 -1.71 -22.05 11.36
CA SER A 218 -2.90 -21.30 10.96
C SER A 218 -3.23 -20.17 11.92
N CYS A 219 -3.02 -20.35 13.23
CA CYS A 219 -3.20 -19.30 14.23
C CYS A 219 -2.13 -18.21 14.09
N LYS A 220 -0.85 -18.61 13.95
CA LYS A 220 0.25 -17.68 13.64
C LYS A 220 -0.03 -16.87 12.38
N ALA A 221 -0.51 -17.52 11.33
CA ALA A 221 -0.89 -16.88 10.09
C ALA A 221 -2.10 -15.95 10.22
N GLY A 222 -3.08 -16.31 11.05
CA GLY A 222 -4.22 -15.46 11.43
C GLY A 222 -3.77 -14.18 12.14
N VAL A 223 -2.83 -14.27 13.07
CA VAL A 223 -2.20 -13.11 13.73
C VAL A 223 -1.50 -12.23 12.70
N LEU A 224 -0.70 -12.80 11.80
CA LEU A 224 -0.03 -12.03 10.74
C LEU A 224 -1.00 -11.34 9.78
N ALA A 225 -2.13 -11.98 9.45
CA ALA A 225 -3.18 -11.34 8.65
C ALA A 225 -3.79 -10.15 9.37
N ASN A 226 -4.09 -10.30 10.66
CA ASN A 226 -4.63 -9.20 11.45
C ASN A 226 -3.63 -8.04 11.52
N LEU A 227 -2.37 -8.34 11.85
CA LEU A 227 -1.28 -7.38 11.90
C LEU A 227 -1.11 -6.65 10.57
N LYS A 228 -1.14 -7.37 9.45
CA LYS A 228 -1.07 -6.80 8.10
C LYS A 228 -2.22 -5.82 7.84
N ASN A 229 -3.44 -6.18 8.20
CA ASN A 229 -4.60 -5.31 8.01
C ASN A 229 -4.48 -4.02 8.83
N ASP A 230 -3.98 -4.13 10.06
CA ASP A 230 -3.77 -2.96 10.93
C ASP A 230 -2.59 -2.11 10.47
N TRP A 231 -1.48 -2.71 10.05
CA TRP A 231 -0.34 -1.99 9.45
C TRP A 231 -0.74 -1.22 8.20
N LYS A 232 -1.66 -1.74 7.39
CA LYS A 232 -2.21 -1.00 6.25
C LYS A 232 -3.02 0.22 6.68
N LYS A 233 -3.86 0.12 7.72
CA LYS A 233 -4.59 1.28 8.27
C LYS A 233 -3.60 2.32 8.80
N ILE A 234 -2.60 1.88 9.56
CA ILE A 234 -1.54 2.74 10.12
C ILE A 234 -0.75 3.40 8.98
N ALA A 235 -0.39 2.67 7.92
CA ALA A 235 0.29 3.24 6.77
C ALA A 235 -0.54 4.33 6.10
N THR A 236 -1.85 4.14 5.92
CA THR A 236 -2.76 5.17 5.41
C THR A 236 -2.75 6.43 6.29
N VAL A 237 -2.85 6.27 7.61
CA VAL A 237 -2.79 7.41 8.55
C VAL A 237 -1.43 8.10 8.50
N ASN A 238 -0.34 7.33 8.46
CA ASN A 238 1.03 7.85 8.38
C ASN A 238 1.26 8.65 7.09
N ILE A 239 0.65 8.23 5.98
CA ILE A 239 0.69 8.97 4.72
C ILE A 239 0.02 10.35 4.87
N ILE A 240 -1.16 10.43 5.49
CA ILE A 240 -1.85 11.71 5.77
C ILE A 240 -0.96 12.60 6.66
N PHE A 241 -0.35 12.01 7.68
CA PHE A 241 0.54 12.73 8.59
C PHE A 241 1.80 13.26 7.89
N LEU A 242 2.41 12.48 7.00
CA LEU A 242 3.56 12.90 6.18
C LEU A 242 3.25 14.15 5.35
N ILE A 243 2.07 14.22 4.73
CA ILE A 243 1.65 15.43 3.97
C ILE A 243 1.59 16.64 4.89
N PHE A 244 0.93 16.48 6.03
CA PHE A 244 0.81 17.55 7.00
C PHE A 244 2.20 18.04 7.44
N LEU A 245 3.13 17.14 7.74
CA LEU A 245 4.51 17.51 8.08
C LEU A 245 5.25 18.21 6.94
N ILE A 246 5.04 17.81 5.68
CA ILE A 246 5.63 18.50 4.51
C ILE A 246 5.09 19.93 4.38
N ILE A 247 3.79 20.14 4.62
CA ILE A 247 3.19 21.49 4.63
C ILE A 247 3.83 22.31 5.75
N VAL A 248 3.89 21.78 6.97
CA VAL A 248 4.53 22.44 8.12
C VAL A 248 6.00 22.76 7.82
N TYR A 249 6.74 21.85 7.19
CA TYR A 249 8.14 22.06 6.79
C TYR A 249 8.27 23.20 5.78
N SER A 250 7.38 23.27 4.79
CA SER A 250 7.38 24.35 3.79
C SER A 250 7.08 25.73 4.41
N VAL A 251 6.12 25.80 5.33
CA VAL A 251 5.77 27.03 6.08
C VAL A 251 6.90 27.40 7.04
N GLY A 252 7.50 26.42 7.72
CA GLY A 252 8.65 26.59 8.60
C GLY A 252 9.87 27.15 7.85
N CYS A 253 10.15 26.66 6.64
CA CYS A 253 11.19 27.19 5.78
C CYS A 253 10.93 28.65 5.35
N CYS A 254 9.66 29.04 5.21
CA CYS A 254 9.26 30.42 4.96
C CYS A 254 9.48 31.30 6.20
N ALA A 255 9.03 30.85 7.38
CA ALA A 255 9.19 31.55 8.65
C ALA A 255 10.67 31.73 9.05
N PHE A 256 11.48 30.67 8.94
CA PHE A 256 12.93 30.70 9.21
C PHE A 256 13.63 31.78 8.42
N ARG A 257 13.26 31.90 7.14
CA ARG A 257 13.92 32.89 6.30
C ARG A 257 13.41 34.31 6.50
N ASN A 258 12.17 34.51 6.96
CA ASN A 258 11.72 35.83 7.40
C ASN A 258 12.47 36.26 8.66
N ASN A 259 12.57 35.42 9.67
CA ASN A 259 13.32 35.74 10.91
C ASN A 259 14.80 36.05 10.63
N ARG A 260 15.44 35.32 9.70
CA ARG A 260 16.83 35.60 9.29
C ARG A 260 16.97 36.92 8.51
N ARG A 261 15.94 37.34 7.75
CA ARG A 261 15.91 38.66 7.08
C ARG A 261 15.79 39.79 8.10
N ASP A 262 14.88 39.67 9.05
CA ASP A 262 14.66 40.69 10.08
C ASP A 262 15.88 40.86 11.00
N ASN A 263 16.55 39.76 11.35
CA ASN A 263 17.82 39.82 12.09
C ASN A 263 18.96 40.46 11.27
N SER A 264 18.92 40.38 9.93
CA SER A 264 19.93 40.99 9.06
C SER A 264 19.66 42.47 8.73
N SER A 265 18.41 42.94 8.84
CA SER A 265 18.01 44.33 8.54
C SER A 265 18.03 45.25 9.77
N ASN A 266 17.98 44.71 11.00
CA ASN A 266 17.96 45.51 12.22
C ASN A 266 19.37 46.07 12.60
N PRO A 267 19.58 47.41 12.59
CA PRO A 267 20.88 48.02 12.86
C PRO A 267 21.38 47.80 14.30
N ARG A 268 20.49 47.61 15.28
CA ARG A 268 20.87 47.45 16.70
C ARG A 268 21.54 46.12 17.02
N LYS A 269 21.33 45.07 16.21
CA LYS A 269 21.93 43.73 16.38
C LYS A 269 23.25 43.52 15.62
N LYS A 270 23.73 44.50 14.85
CA LYS A 270 25.01 44.42 14.12
C LYS A 270 26.26 44.50 15.02
N LYS A 271 26.12 44.92 16.28
CA LYS A 271 27.27 45.25 17.15
C LYS A 271 28.02 44.06 17.78
N THR A 272 27.59 42.80 17.59
CA THR A 272 28.28 41.64 18.22
C THR A 272 28.79 40.55 17.27
N THR A 273 28.67 40.69 15.94
CA THR A 273 29.35 39.76 15.02
C THR A 273 29.81 40.47 13.74
N THR A 274 30.94 41.17 13.82
CA THR A 274 31.73 41.54 12.64
C THR A 274 32.42 40.32 12.06
N LYS A 275 31.67 39.56 11.25
CA LYS A 275 32.22 38.89 10.06
C LYS A 275 31.15 38.88 8.97
N LYS A 276 31.22 39.90 8.10
CA LYS A 276 30.51 39.96 6.83
C LYS A 276 30.89 38.68 6.05
N PRO A 277 29.96 37.76 5.72
CA PRO A 277 30.33 36.64 4.86
C PRO A 277 30.66 37.23 3.49
N SER A 278 31.88 36.95 3.03
CA SER A 278 32.39 37.36 1.72
C SER A 278 31.37 37.03 0.62
N GLY A 279 31.11 37.98 -0.28
CA GLY A 279 30.18 37.84 -1.41
C GLY A 279 30.44 36.63 -2.32
N ARG A 280 31.64 36.01 -2.22
CA ARG A 280 31.96 34.73 -2.86
C ARG A 280 31.07 33.56 -2.41
N ASN A 281 30.67 33.51 -1.15
CA ASN A 281 29.93 32.35 -0.60
C ASN A 281 28.44 32.35 -0.97
N LEU A 282 27.84 33.53 -1.18
CA LEU A 282 26.43 33.66 -1.59
C LEU A 282 26.25 33.32 -3.08
N ALA A 283 27.18 33.75 -3.92
CA ALA A 283 27.22 33.40 -5.34
C ALA A 283 27.54 31.91 -5.57
N ALA A 284 28.35 31.27 -4.72
CA ALA A 284 28.61 29.83 -4.76
C ALA A 284 27.38 29.00 -4.35
N MET A 285 26.65 29.43 -3.31
CA MET A 285 25.44 28.75 -2.84
C MET A 285 24.25 28.90 -3.82
N ALA A 286 24.13 30.03 -4.53
CA ALA A 286 23.16 30.20 -5.61
C ALA A 286 23.47 29.34 -6.85
N ARG A 287 24.76 29.21 -7.18
CA ARG A 287 25.24 28.32 -8.26
C ARG A 287 24.98 26.84 -7.97
N CYS A 288 25.12 26.40 -6.72
CA CYS A 288 24.87 25.00 -6.35
C CYS A 288 23.39 24.60 -6.45
N SER A 289 22.45 25.45 -5.99
CA SER A 289 21.01 25.12 -6.05
C SER A 289 20.45 25.14 -7.47
N ASN A 290 20.88 26.10 -8.29
CA ASN A 290 20.45 26.20 -9.68
C ASN A 290 21.10 25.09 -10.53
N GLY A 291 22.36 24.76 -10.26
CA GLY A 291 23.04 23.61 -10.87
C GLY A 291 22.39 22.28 -10.50
N LEU A 292 22.05 22.06 -9.23
CA LEU A 292 21.37 20.85 -8.78
C LEU A 292 19.94 20.74 -9.35
N LEU A 293 19.18 21.85 -9.39
CA LEU A 293 17.86 21.87 -10.01
C LEU A 293 17.95 21.53 -11.52
N GLY A 294 18.95 22.09 -12.20
CA GLY A 294 19.23 21.80 -13.60
C GLY A 294 19.58 20.33 -13.82
N LEU A 295 20.46 19.76 -13.00
CA LEU A 295 20.84 18.34 -13.07
C LEU A 295 19.64 17.41 -12.82
N LEU A 296 18.83 17.70 -11.80
CA LEU A 296 17.64 16.91 -11.48
C LEU A 296 16.62 16.98 -12.64
N ASN A 297 16.38 18.15 -13.21
CA ASN A 297 15.48 18.31 -14.37
C ASN A 297 16.06 17.67 -15.64
N ALA A 298 17.38 17.66 -15.84
CA ALA A 298 18.00 16.91 -16.92
C ALA A 298 17.77 15.39 -16.77
N GLY A 299 17.84 14.86 -15.54
CA GLY A 299 17.45 13.48 -15.25
C GLY A 299 15.96 13.20 -15.57
N VAL A 300 15.07 14.13 -15.20
CA VAL A 300 13.64 14.03 -15.55
C VAL A 300 13.41 14.10 -17.05
N LEU A 301 14.18 14.92 -17.77
CA LEU A 301 14.09 15.04 -19.22
C LEU A 301 14.43 13.70 -19.89
N VAL A 302 15.52 13.04 -19.47
CA VAL A 302 15.89 11.71 -19.96
C VAL A 302 14.77 10.71 -19.68
N LEU A 303 14.23 10.70 -18.47
CA LEU A 303 13.10 9.83 -18.11
C LEU A 303 11.86 10.12 -18.97
N ALA A 304 11.54 11.40 -19.21
CA ALA A 304 10.40 11.81 -20.01
C ALA A 304 10.55 11.33 -21.46
N VAL A 305 11.74 11.41 -22.05
CA VAL A 305 12.03 10.88 -23.39
C VAL A 305 11.88 9.37 -23.43
N VAL A 306 12.37 8.64 -22.42
CA VAL A 306 12.19 7.18 -22.34
C VAL A 306 10.71 6.80 -22.21
N VAL A 307 9.95 7.50 -21.37
CA VAL A 307 8.51 7.27 -21.19
C VAL A 307 7.72 7.60 -22.45
N LEU A 308 8.03 8.72 -23.12
CA LEU A 308 7.43 9.10 -24.39
C LEU A 308 7.75 8.10 -25.49
N GLY A 309 9.01 7.70 -25.63
CA GLY A 309 9.43 6.69 -26.59
C GLY A 309 8.73 5.36 -26.36
N GLY A 310 8.59 4.93 -25.10
CA GLY A 310 7.80 3.75 -24.74
C GLY A 310 6.31 3.89 -25.09
N GLY A 311 5.72 5.06 -24.82
CA GLY A 311 4.32 5.36 -25.17
C GLY A 311 4.06 5.36 -26.69
N ILE A 312 4.94 6.00 -27.47
CA ILE A 312 4.87 6.03 -28.94
C ILE A 312 5.11 4.63 -29.53
N TRP A 313 6.06 3.87 -28.97
CA TRP A 313 6.28 2.48 -29.36
C TRP A 313 5.02 1.62 -29.12
N LEU A 314 4.34 1.83 -27.98
CA LEU A 314 3.04 1.21 -27.70
C LEU A 314 1.97 1.63 -28.70
N SER A 315 1.95 2.92 -29.11
CA SER A 315 1.01 3.44 -30.11
C SER A 315 1.13 2.74 -31.46
N ASN A 316 2.37 2.52 -31.91
CA ASN A 316 2.64 1.82 -33.17
C ASN A 316 2.24 0.35 -33.14
N ARG A 317 2.22 -0.27 -31.96
CA ARG A 317 1.73 -1.65 -31.78
C ARG A 317 0.22 -1.72 -31.53
N ALA A 318 -0.35 -0.69 -30.92
CA ALA A 318 -1.80 -0.50 -30.75
C ALA A 318 -2.54 -0.33 -32.09
N ALA A 319 -1.83 -0.03 -33.19
CA ALA A 319 -2.40 -0.07 -34.54
C ALA A 319 -2.81 -1.49 -34.99
N THR A 320 -2.29 -2.54 -34.33
CA THR A 320 -2.56 -3.94 -34.65
C THR A 320 -3.46 -4.66 -33.64
N THR A 321 -3.60 -4.14 -32.42
CA THR A 321 -4.45 -4.73 -31.37
C THR A 321 -5.11 -3.64 -30.51
N ASP A 322 -6.42 -3.73 -30.27
CA ASP A 322 -7.18 -2.75 -29.47
C ASP A 322 -6.75 -2.69 -28.00
N CYS A 323 -5.98 -3.68 -27.56
CA CYS A 323 -5.59 -3.85 -26.17
C CYS A 323 -4.62 -2.81 -25.64
N GLU A 324 -3.63 -2.44 -26.46
CA GLU A 324 -2.54 -1.56 -26.04
C GLU A 324 -2.97 -0.08 -26.04
N ARG A 325 -4.03 0.24 -26.80
CA ARG A 325 -4.59 1.59 -26.93
C ARG A 325 -5.10 2.17 -25.61
N PHE A 326 -5.49 1.32 -24.66
CA PHE A 326 -5.97 1.75 -23.35
C PHE A 326 -4.83 2.29 -22.46
N MET A 327 -3.61 1.74 -22.57
CA MET A 327 -2.45 2.16 -21.76
C MET A 327 -1.58 3.21 -22.45
N GLU A 328 -1.62 3.28 -23.78
CA GLU A 328 -0.87 4.24 -24.58
C GLU A 328 -1.18 5.70 -24.18
N ARG A 329 -2.46 6.11 -24.21
CA ARG A 329 -2.84 7.52 -24.01
C ARG A 329 -2.42 8.06 -22.64
N PRO A 330 -2.63 7.36 -21.50
CA PRO A 330 -2.11 7.81 -20.21
C PRO A 330 -0.59 7.94 -20.17
N VAL A 331 0.15 6.99 -20.79
CA VAL A 331 1.61 6.98 -20.78
C VAL A 331 2.18 8.12 -21.63
N VAL A 332 1.64 8.33 -22.83
CA VAL A 332 2.04 9.45 -23.71
C VAL A 332 1.72 10.79 -23.04
N ALA A 333 0.51 10.96 -22.49
CA ALA A 333 0.12 12.19 -21.80
C ALA A 333 1.05 12.50 -20.60
N LEU A 334 1.40 11.47 -19.81
CA LEU A 334 2.37 11.62 -18.72
C LEU A 334 3.74 12.02 -19.25
N GLY A 335 4.22 11.38 -20.31
CA GLY A 335 5.50 11.69 -20.93
C GLY A 335 5.57 13.14 -21.43
N VAL A 336 4.52 13.62 -22.12
CA VAL A 336 4.45 15.01 -22.62
C VAL A 336 4.47 15.99 -21.45
N LEU A 337 3.70 15.70 -20.39
CA LEU A 337 3.66 16.54 -19.19
C LEU A 337 5.04 16.63 -18.52
N LEU A 338 5.73 15.50 -18.34
CA LEU A 338 7.07 15.46 -17.75
C LEU A 338 8.10 16.18 -18.62
N LEU A 339 7.99 16.04 -19.95
CA LEU A 339 8.83 16.76 -20.90
C LEU A 339 8.65 18.28 -20.73
N ALA A 340 7.40 18.77 -20.75
CA ALA A 340 7.10 20.19 -20.58
C ALA A 340 7.60 20.73 -19.23
N LEU A 341 7.40 19.98 -18.15
CA LEU A 341 7.87 20.36 -16.81
C LEU A 341 9.40 20.40 -16.72
N SER A 342 10.10 19.43 -17.31
CA SER A 342 11.57 19.37 -17.28
C SER A 342 12.22 20.49 -18.09
N LEU A 343 11.66 20.82 -19.27
CA LEU A 343 12.10 21.95 -20.09
C LEU A 343 11.87 23.29 -19.38
N ALA A 344 10.71 23.47 -18.75
CA ALA A 344 10.43 24.65 -17.95
C ALA A 344 11.37 24.75 -16.73
N GLY A 345 11.66 23.64 -16.06
CA GLY A 345 12.61 23.58 -14.94
C GLY A 345 14.04 23.95 -15.35
N LEU A 346 14.51 23.42 -16.48
CA LEU A 346 15.82 23.74 -17.08
C LEU A 346 15.90 25.21 -17.51
N ALA A 347 14.90 25.70 -18.25
CA ALA A 347 14.85 27.10 -18.68
C ALA A 347 14.78 28.06 -17.48
N GLY A 348 14.02 27.73 -16.44
CA GLY A 348 13.94 28.50 -15.20
C GLY A 348 15.25 28.51 -14.42
N ALA A 349 16.02 27.42 -14.45
CA ALA A 349 17.32 27.31 -13.81
C ALA A 349 18.43 28.08 -14.58
N LEU A 350 18.41 28.02 -15.92
CA LEU A 350 19.42 28.64 -16.78
C LEU A 350 19.20 30.14 -17.00
N CYS A 351 17.95 30.56 -17.24
CA CYS A 351 17.64 31.93 -17.65
C CYS A 351 17.29 32.87 -16.49
N GLY A 352 17.29 32.39 -15.23
CA GLY A 352 16.96 33.23 -14.07
C GLY A 352 15.50 33.74 -14.04
N ALA A 353 14.65 33.27 -14.96
CA ALA A 353 13.32 33.80 -15.20
C ALA A 353 12.36 33.44 -14.05
N SER A 354 12.17 34.40 -13.15
CA SER A 354 11.36 34.19 -11.94
C SER A 354 9.91 33.80 -12.26
N CYS A 355 9.28 34.37 -13.28
CA CYS A 355 7.92 34.02 -13.68
C CYS A 355 7.80 32.55 -14.13
N LEU A 356 8.73 32.11 -14.97
CA LEU A 356 8.75 30.76 -15.54
C LEU A 356 9.01 29.69 -14.45
N LEU A 357 9.89 30.00 -13.51
CA LEU A 357 10.19 29.15 -12.36
C LEU A 357 9.04 29.09 -11.35
N TRP A 358 8.22 30.16 -11.24
CA TRP A 358 6.99 30.14 -10.45
C TRP A 358 5.91 29.26 -11.08
N LEU A 359 5.68 29.38 -12.39
CA LEU A 359 4.76 28.50 -13.12
C LEU A 359 5.17 27.04 -13.04
N TYR A 360 6.48 26.75 -13.17
CA TYR A 360 7.04 25.42 -12.96
C TYR A 360 6.72 24.88 -11.57
N LEU A 361 6.94 25.66 -10.50
CA LEU A 361 6.65 25.22 -9.13
C LEU A 361 5.15 24.99 -8.89
N LEU A 362 4.29 25.83 -9.47
CA LEU A 362 2.83 25.65 -9.40
C LEU A 362 2.40 24.35 -10.08
N ALA A 363 2.89 24.10 -11.30
CA ALA A 363 2.57 22.89 -12.04
C ALA A 363 3.11 21.62 -11.34
N LEU A 364 4.31 21.69 -10.75
CA LEU A 364 4.89 20.60 -9.97
C LEU A 364 4.09 20.30 -8.70
N PHE A 365 3.60 21.34 -8.01
CA PHE A 365 2.71 21.18 -6.86
C PHE A 365 1.38 20.50 -7.24
N LEU A 366 0.75 20.94 -8.35
CA LEU A 366 -0.49 20.33 -8.85
C LEU A 366 -0.27 18.86 -9.25
N LEU A 367 0.86 18.54 -9.88
CA LEU A 367 1.22 17.16 -10.22
C LEU A 367 1.38 16.28 -8.96
N ILE A 368 2.10 16.76 -7.95
CA ILE A 368 2.26 16.05 -6.67
C ILE A 368 0.88 15.80 -6.04
N ALA A 369 0.02 16.81 -5.99
CA ALA A 369 -1.33 16.68 -5.43
C ALA A 369 -2.19 15.66 -6.21
N ALA A 370 -2.15 15.70 -7.54
CA ALA A 370 -2.90 14.79 -8.39
C ALA A 370 -2.43 13.33 -8.24
N LEU A 371 -1.12 13.10 -8.29
CA LEU A 371 -0.53 11.77 -8.09
C LEU A 371 -0.84 11.23 -6.70
N PHE A 372 -0.82 12.11 -5.70
CA PHE A 372 -1.19 11.75 -4.33
C PHE A 372 -2.67 11.31 -4.24
N VAL A 373 -3.61 12.10 -4.73
CA VAL A 373 -5.05 11.74 -4.74
C VAL A 373 -5.26 10.41 -5.47
N PHE A 374 -4.57 10.22 -6.60
CA PHE A 374 -4.61 8.97 -7.34
C PHE A 374 -4.07 7.78 -6.52
N THR A 375 -2.98 7.93 -5.76
CA THR A 375 -2.49 6.83 -4.88
C THR A 375 -3.52 6.40 -3.84
N VAL A 376 -4.17 7.37 -3.20
CA VAL A 376 -5.20 7.10 -2.18
C VAL A 376 -6.39 6.39 -2.81
N PHE A 377 -6.88 6.92 -3.93
CA PHE A 377 -7.96 6.29 -4.68
C PHE A 377 -7.63 4.86 -5.09
N ALA A 378 -6.45 4.65 -5.68
CA ALA A 378 -5.98 3.33 -6.10
C ALA A 378 -5.93 2.35 -4.93
N PHE A 379 -5.48 2.78 -3.76
CA PHE A 379 -5.46 1.95 -2.56
C PHE A 379 -6.87 1.57 -2.09
N VAL A 380 -7.78 2.54 -2.00
CA VAL A 380 -9.16 2.31 -1.55
C VAL A 380 -9.85 1.29 -2.44
N VAL A 381 -9.72 1.46 -3.75
CA VAL A 381 -10.37 0.61 -4.75
C VAL A 381 -9.78 -0.81 -4.80
N THR A 382 -8.47 -0.93 -4.57
CA THR A 382 -7.75 -2.23 -4.63
C THR A 382 -7.67 -2.96 -3.30
N ASN A 383 -8.21 -2.40 -2.20
CA ASN A 383 -8.10 -3.04 -0.89
C ASN A 383 -8.86 -4.38 -0.83
N ARG A 384 -10.07 -4.44 -1.39
CA ARG A 384 -10.93 -5.64 -1.46
C ARG A 384 -10.54 -6.59 -2.60
N GLY A 385 -10.99 -7.85 -2.53
CA GLY A 385 -10.71 -8.92 -3.51
C GLY A 385 -9.49 -9.79 -3.16
N ALA A 386 -9.71 -11.08 -2.92
CA ALA A 386 -8.67 -12.09 -2.79
C ALA A 386 -9.17 -13.36 -3.49
N GLY A 387 -8.28 -14.09 -4.15
CA GLY A 387 -8.64 -15.42 -4.67
C GLY A 387 -8.78 -16.44 -3.54
N TRP A 388 -9.65 -17.43 -3.72
CA TRP A 388 -9.72 -18.61 -2.88
C TRP A 388 -8.73 -19.67 -3.34
N VAL A 389 -8.14 -20.41 -2.41
CA VAL A 389 -7.33 -21.59 -2.69
C VAL A 389 -8.26 -22.78 -2.67
N VAL A 390 -8.14 -23.67 -3.64
CA VAL A 390 -8.90 -24.93 -3.66
C VAL A 390 -8.07 -26.01 -2.96
N SER A 391 -8.67 -26.77 -2.05
CA SER A 391 -7.99 -27.84 -1.31
C SER A 391 -7.26 -28.80 -2.27
N GLY A 392 -6.02 -29.14 -1.93
CA GLY A 392 -5.16 -30.01 -2.74
C GLY A 392 -4.66 -29.39 -4.04
N ARG A 393 -4.89 -28.10 -4.32
CA ARG A 393 -4.53 -27.47 -5.61
C ARG A 393 -3.58 -26.29 -5.44
N GLY A 394 -2.63 -26.17 -6.36
CA GLY A 394 -1.62 -25.12 -6.42
C GLY A 394 -2.11 -23.79 -6.98
N TYR A 395 -3.36 -23.70 -7.46
CA TYR A 395 -3.93 -22.48 -8.02
C TYR A 395 -5.08 -21.91 -7.18
N ARG A 396 -5.38 -20.63 -7.43
CA ARG A 396 -6.49 -19.90 -6.80
C ARG A 396 -7.63 -19.69 -7.79
N GLU A 397 -8.86 -19.60 -7.32
CA GLU A 397 -9.99 -19.13 -8.13
C GLU A 397 -10.61 -17.87 -7.50
N TYR A 398 -11.49 -17.20 -8.26
CA TYR A 398 -11.83 -15.80 -8.02
C TYR A 398 -13.33 -15.56 -8.26
N ARG A 399 -14.02 -14.90 -7.32
CA ARG A 399 -15.40 -14.41 -7.52
C ARG A 399 -15.38 -12.92 -7.78
N LEU A 400 -16.26 -12.49 -8.68
CA LEU A 400 -16.40 -11.08 -8.98
C LEU A 400 -16.92 -10.29 -7.76
N GLY A 401 -17.81 -10.90 -6.98
CA GLY A 401 -18.41 -10.33 -5.76
C GLY A 401 -17.42 -9.91 -4.67
N ASP A 402 -16.19 -10.43 -4.69
CA ASP A 402 -15.18 -10.15 -3.65
C ASP A 402 -14.48 -8.79 -3.83
N TYR A 403 -14.61 -8.18 -5.02
CA TYR A 403 -13.94 -6.93 -5.38
C TYR A 403 -14.75 -5.69 -5.00
N SER A 404 -14.15 -4.50 -5.11
CA SER A 404 -14.88 -3.25 -4.88
C SER A 404 -15.92 -3.04 -5.98
N THR A 405 -17.06 -2.44 -5.61
CA THR A 405 -18.14 -2.11 -6.55
C THR A 405 -17.65 -1.25 -7.73
N TRP A 406 -16.64 -0.41 -7.50
CA TRP A 406 -16.00 0.37 -8.56
C TRP A 406 -15.30 -0.53 -9.60
N LEU A 407 -14.55 -1.55 -9.17
CA LEU A 407 -13.88 -2.49 -10.08
C LEU A 407 -14.87 -3.39 -10.81
N GLN A 408 -15.90 -3.88 -10.10
CA GLN A 408 -16.95 -4.72 -10.68
C GLN A 408 -17.62 -4.03 -11.87
N ARG A 409 -18.05 -2.77 -11.71
CA ARG A 409 -18.67 -1.98 -12.79
C ARG A 409 -17.82 -1.84 -14.05
N ARG A 410 -16.48 -1.93 -13.93
CA ARG A 410 -15.58 -1.84 -15.10
C ARG A 410 -15.59 -3.09 -15.96
N VAL A 411 -15.79 -4.26 -15.36
CA VAL A 411 -15.84 -5.56 -16.05
C VAL A 411 -17.26 -6.06 -16.31
N GLU A 412 -18.26 -5.49 -15.62
CA GLU A 412 -19.68 -5.74 -15.88
C GLU A 412 -20.19 -5.00 -17.12
N ASN A 413 -19.61 -3.84 -17.43
CA ASN A 413 -19.96 -3.08 -18.64
C ASN A 413 -19.58 -3.88 -19.90
N SER A 414 -20.58 -4.26 -20.70
CA SER A 414 -20.42 -5.13 -21.88
C SER A 414 -19.46 -4.57 -22.93
N ALA A 415 -19.51 -3.27 -23.19
CA ALA A 415 -18.62 -2.62 -24.17
C ALA A 415 -17.15 -2.61 -23.70
N ASN A 416 -16.91 -2.43 -22.39
CA ASN A 416 -15.56 -2.53 -21.84
C ASN A 416 -15.08 -3.99 -21.81
N TRP A 417 -15.96 -4.92 -21.42
CA TRP A 417 -15.62 -6.34 -21.38
C TRP A 417 -15.31 -6.89 -22.76
N ALA A 418 -16.02 -6.49 -23.81
CA ALA A 418 -15.72 -6.91 -25.18
C ALA A 418 -14.26 -6.61 -25.59
N LYS A 419 -13.76 -5.42 -25.20
CA LYS A 419 -12.35 -5.04 -25.44
C LYS A 419 -11.37 -5.84 -24.59
N ILE A 420 -11.71 -6.10 -23.33
CA ILE A 420 -10.87 -6.93 -22.45
C ILE A 420 -10.86 -8.38 -22.93
N ARG A 421 -11.98 -8.90 -23.42
CA ARG A 421 -12.08 -10.24 -23.96
C ARG A 421 -11.25 -10.40 -25.24
N SER A 422 -11.33 -9.46 -26.18
CA SER A 422 -10.49 -9.50 -27.39
C SER A 422 -9.01 -9.48 -27.02
N CYS A 423 -8.59 -8.62 -26.08
CA CYS A 423 -7.23 -8.66 -25.52
C CYS A 423 -6.80 -10.05 -25.02
N LEU A 424 -7.68 -10.74 -24.30
CA LEU A 424 -7.35 -12.04 -23.69
C LEU A 424 -7.25 -13.16 -24.73
N GLN A 425 -8.04 -13.07 -25.80
CA GLN A 425 -7.99 -13.97 -26.95
C GLN A 425 -6.72 -13.70 -27.79
N ASP A 426 -6.48 -12.44 -28.17
CA ASP A 426 -5.31 -12.02 -28.96
C ASP A 426 -4.00 -12.27 -28.21
N GLY A 427 -4.01 -12.06 -26.89
CA GLY A 427 -2.90 -12.34 -26.00
C GLY A 427 -2.61 -13.83 -25.80
N LYS A 428 -3.45 -14.72 -26.37
CA LYS A 428 -3.28 -16.18 -26.35
C LYS A 428 -3.02 -16.72 -24.94
N VAL A 429 -3.72 -16.15 -23.95
CA VAL A 429 -3.43 -16.38 -22.53
C VAL A 429 -3.59 -17.85 -22.12
N CYS A 430 -4.53 -18.54 -22.77
CA CYS A 430 -4.83 -19.96 -22.52
C CYS A 430 -4.07 -20.92 -23.45
N GLU A 431 -3.57 -20.46 -24.60
CA GLU A 431 -2.90 -21.33 -25.59
C GLU A 431 -1.62 -21.96 -25.02
N LYS A 432 -0.79 -21.14 -24.35
CA LYS A 432 0.43 -21.62 -23.68
C LYS A 432 0.14 -22.59 -22.53
N LEU A 433 -1.07 -22.54 -21.96
CA LEU A 433 -1.48 -23.46 -20.89
C LEU A 433 -1.98 -24.78 -21.48
N GLY A 434 -2.81 -24.74 -22.52
CA GLY A 434 -3.35 -25.93 -23.20
C GLY A 434 -2.31 -26.75 -23.98
N ALA A 435 -1.15 -26.18 -24.29
CA ALA A 435 -0.09 -26.88 -25.01
C ALA A 435 0.81 -27.77 -24.12
N ARG A 436 0.60 -27.81 -22.80
CA ARG A 436 1.57 -28.41 -21.86
C ARG A 436 1.44 -29.91 -21.65
N ARG A 437 0.31 -30.52 -22.03
CA ARG A 437 0.06 -31.97 -22.00
C ARG A 437 0.36 -32.60 -20.63
N GLU A 438 -0.01 -31.91 -19.56
CA GLU A 438 0.23 -32.35 -18.19
C GLU A 438 -0.81 -33.37 -17.73
N THR A 439 -0.42 -34.22 -16.77
CA THR A 439 -1.38 -35.09 -16.08
C THR A 439 -2.20 -34.28 -15.08
N MET A 440 -3.34 -34.83 -14.63
CA MET A 440 -4.21 -34.17 -13.66
C MET A 440 -3.45 -33.74 -12.40
N ASP A 441 -2.63 -34.62 -11.82
CA ASP A 441 -1.86 -34.31 -10.59
C ASP A 441 -0.85 -33.17 -10.80
N GLN A 442 -0.19 -33.14 -11.96
CA GLN A 442 0.74 -32.07 -12.33
C GLN A 442 0.01 -30.74 -12.52
N PHE A 443 -1.13 -30.76 -13.19
CA PHE A 443 -1.96 -29.58 -13.41
C PHE A 443 -2.52 -29.03 -12.08
N VAL A 444 -3.02 -29.92 -11.23
CA VAL A 444 -3.55 -29.62 -9.89
C VAL A 444 -2.50 -28.92 -9.04
N GLY A 445 -1.25 -29.40 -9.02
CA GLY A 445 -0.16 -28.82 -8.23
C GLY A 445 0.35 -27.47 -8.73
N ARG A 446 -0.14 -26.97 -9.87
CA ARG A 446 0.43 -25.79 -10.52
C ARG A 446 -0.07 -24.47 -9.96
N ASN A 447 0.86 -23.53 -9.79
CA ASN A 447 0.55 -22.11 -9.59
C ASN A 447 0.11 -21.44 -10.90
N LEU A 448 -1.19 -21.41 -11.16
CA LEU A 448 -1.78 -20.66 -12.26
C LEU A 448 -1.86 -19.16 -11.94
N SER A 449 -1.68 -18.31 -12.96
CA SER A 449 -1.96 -16.88 -12.82
C SER A 449 -3.47 -16.63 -12.61
N PRO A 450 -3.87 -15.47 -12.06
CA PRO A 450 -5.29 -15.22 -11.81
C PRO A 450 -6.18 -15.28 -13.06
N ILE A 451 -5.64 -14.86 -14.21
CA ILE A 451 -6.35 -14.92 -15.48
C ILE A 451 -6.38 -16.36 -16.00
N GLN A 452 -5.29 -17.11 -15.86
CA GLN A 452 -5.25 -18.51 -16.28
C GLN A 452 -6.26 -19.36 -15.52
N SER A 453 -6.35 -19.19 -14.20
CA SER A 453 -7.27 -19.98 -13.39
C SER A 453 -8.73 -19.58 -13.52
N GLY A 454 -9.02 -18.33 -13.88
CA GLY A 454 -10.38 -17.81 -14.06
C GLY A 454 -10.93 -17.92 -15.49
N CYS A 455 -10.07 -17.89 -16.51
CA CYS A 455 -10.49 -17.87 -17.92
C CYS A 455 -10.21 -19.18 -18.68
N CYS A 456 -9.17 -19.92 -18.30
CA CYS A 456 -8.69 -21.07 -19.09
C CYS A 456 -9.13 -22.44 -18.57
N LYS A 457 -9.87 -22.48 -17.46
CA LYS A 457 -10.46 -23.70 -16.90
C LYS A 457 -11.84 -23.39 -16.32
N PRO A 458 -12.73 -24.38 -16.21
CA PRO A 458 -13.99 -24.21 -15.50
C PRO A 458 -13.74 -24.04 -13.99
N PRO A 459 -14.69 -23.42 -13.26
CA PRO A 459 -14.68 -23.43 -11.80
C PRO A 459 -14.62 -24.86 -11.25
N THR A 460 -13.85 -25.07 -10.19
CA THR A 460 -13.72 -26.43 -9.62
C THR A 460 -15.06 -26.95 -9.06
N GLY A 461 -15.97 -26.05 -8.65
CA GLY A 461 -17.31 -26.40 -8.18
C GLY A 461 -18.21 -27.07 -9.23
N CYS A 462 -17.86 -26.99 -10.52
CA CYS A 462 -18.62 -27.64 -11.59
C CYS A 462 -18.44 -29.16 -11.65
N ASN A 463 -17.41 -29.71 -10.99
CA ASN A 463 -17.08 -31.14 -11.00
C ASN A 463 -16.93 -31.75 -12.41
N PHE A 464 -16.37 -30.99 -13.36
CA PHE A 464 -16.09 -31.51 -14.69
C PHE A 464 -14.88 -32.45 -14.66
N ALA A 465 -14.90 -33.49 -15.49
CA ALA A 465 -13.79 -34.42 -15.61
C ALA A 465 -12.67 -33.83 -16.46
N TYR A 466 -11.44 -33.95 -15.97
CA TYR A 466 -10.24 -33.43 -16.62
C TYR A 466 -9.88 -34.27 -17.84
N VAL A 467 -9.69 -33.61 -18.99
CA VAL A 467 -9.16 -34.24 -20.21
C VAL A 467 -7.80 -33.63 -20.55
N SER A 468 -7.73 -32.30 -20.57
CA SER A 468 -6.49 -31.52 -20.68
C SER A 468 -6.66 -30.17 -19.97
N GLU A 469 -5.63 -29.32 -19.98
CA GLU A 469 -5.63 -28.07 -19.20
C GLU A 469 -6.79 -27.13 -19.56
N THR A 470 -7.16 -27.06 -20.84
CA THR A 470 -8.26 -26.22 -21.36
C THR A 470 -9.46 -27.03 -21.86
N VAL A 471 -9.48 -28.35 -21.69
CA VAL A 471 -10.57 -29.23 -22.15
C VAL A 471 -11.09 -30.09 -21.00
N TRP A 472 -12.39 -29.96 -20.74
CA TRP A 472 -13.05 -30.61 -19.61
C TRP A 472 -14.39 -31.23 -20.04
N SER A 473 -14.67 -32.46 -19.62
CA SER A 473 -15.91 -33.17 -19.97
C SER A 473 -16.99 -32.92 -18.92
N LYS A 474 -18.16 -32.44 -19.37
CA LYS A 474 -19.34 -32.20 -18.52
C LYS A 474 -19.97 -33.53 -18.07
N PRO A 475 -20.47 -33.64 -16.83
CA PRO A 475 -21.23 -34.82 -16.39
C PRO A 475 -22.50 -35.01 -17.20
N SER A 476 -22.91 -36.26 -17.41
CA SER A 476 -24.20 -36.60 -18.03
C SER A 476 -25.37 -36.12 -17.17
N GLY A 477 -26.29 -35.34 -17.74
CA GLY A 477 -27.44 -34.77 -17.03
C GLY A 477 -27.14 -33.50 -16.22
N PHE A 478 -25.98 -32.86 -16.44
CA PHE A 478 -25.57 -31.68 -15.69
C PHE A 478 -26.53 -30.49 -15.89
N ASN A 479 -27.19 -30.08 -14.81
CA ASN A 479 -27.98 -28.85 -14.74
C ASN A 479 -27.61 -28.12 -13.44
N SER A 480 -26.64 -27.19 -13.52
CA SER A 480 -26.16 -26.44 -12.36
C SER A 480 -26.85 -25.09 -12.29
N THR A 481 -27.64 -24.88 -11.25
CA THR A 481 -28.20 -23.57 -10.87
C THR A 481 -27.31 -22.77 -9.94
N ASP A 482 -26.31 -23.41 -9.31
CA ASP A 482 -25.55 -22.81 -8.20
C ASP A 482 -24.39 -21.92 -8.66
N ASP A 483 -23.80 -22.22 -9.83
CA ASP A 483 -22.76 -21.40 -10.45
C ASP A 483 -23.04 -21.20 -11.96
N PRO A 484 -23.36 -19.96 -12.40
CA PRO A 484 -23.64 -19.67 -13.81
C PRO A 484 -22.39 -19.80 -14.70
N ASP A 485 -21.19 -19.82 -14.14
CA ASP A 485 -19.98 -20.01 -14.92
C ASP A 485 -19.85 -21.45 -15.44
N CYS A 486 -20.45 -22.43 -14.75
CA CYS A 486 -20.45 -23.84 -15.19
C CYS A 486 -21.24 -24.05 -16.50
N THR A 487 -22.33 -23.31 -16.68
CA THR A 487 -23.11 -23.36 -17.92
C THR A 487 -22.42 -22.57 -19.03
N THR A 488 -21.80 -21.44 -18.68
CA THR A 488 -21.07 -20.55 -19.59
C THR A 488 -19.79 -21.18 -20.17
N TRP A 489 -19.12 -22.07 -19.43
CA TRP A 489 -17.90 -22.76 -19.90
C TRP A 489 -18.10 -23.52 -21.22
N SER A 490 -17.15 -23.32 -22.15
CA SER A 490 -17.02 -24.04 -23.43
C SER A 490 -15.61 -24.61 -23.62
N ASN A 491 -15.50 -25.75 -24.33
CA ASN A 491 -14.20 -26.32 -24.73
C ASN A 491 -13.67 -25.74 -26.06
N ASP A 492 -14.44 -24.87 -26.72
CA ASP A 492 -13.98 -24.09 -27.87
C ASP A 492 -12.86 -23.14 -27.41
N GLN A 493 -11.69 -23.24 -28.03
CA GLN A 493 -10.50 -22.47 -27.66
C GLN A 493 -10.68 -20.95 -27.90
N THR A 494 -11.65 -20.56 -28.73
CA THR A 494 -11.98 -19.15 -28.95
C THR A 494 -12.97 -18.62 -27.91
N ALA A 495 -13.72 -19.48 -27.22
CA ALA A 495 -14.74 -19.09 -26.24
C ALA A 495 -14.30 -19.30 -24.78
N LEU A 496 -13.80 -20.51 -24.45
CA LEU A 496 -13.39 -20.93 -23.10
C LEU A 496 -14.30 -20.38 -21.99
N CYS A 497 -13.75 -19.87 -20.89
CA CYS A 497 -14.49 -19.15 -19.86
C CYS A 497 -14.40 -17.62 -20.04
N TYR A 498 -14.16 -17.11 -21.26
CA TYR A 498 -13.95 -15.66 -21.45
C TYR A 498 -15.18 -14.80 -21.12
N ASP A 499 -16.38 -15.38 -20.99
CA ASP A 499 -17.58 -14.65 -20.53
C ASP A 499 -17.96 -14.94 -19.07
N CYS A 500 -17.22 -15.82 -18.40
CA CYS A 500 -17.45 -16.18 -17.01
C CYS A 500 -17.17 -15.02 -16.04
N GLN A 501 -17.90 -14.98 -14.93
CA GLN A 501 -17.65 -14.08 -13.82
C GLN A 501 -16.30 -14.38 -13.16
N SER A 502 -15.89 -15.65 -13.15
CA SER A 502 -14.57 -16.11 -12.69
C SER A 502 -13.44 -15.54 -13.53
N CYS A 503 -13.62 -15.40 -14.85
CA CYS A 503 -12.64 -14.78 -15.74
C CYS A 503 -12.54 -13.27 -15.48
N LYS A 504 -13.69 -12.58 -15.36
CA LYS A 504 -13.75 -11.17 -14.96
C LYS A 504 -13.04 -10.92 -13.63
N ALA A 505 -13.27 -11.79 -12.66
CA ALA A 505 -12.63 -11.75 -11.35
C ALA A 505 -11.12 -12.02 -11.44
N GLY A 506 -10.69 -12.96 -12.28
CA GLY A 506 -9.29 -13.23 -12.59
C GLY A 506 -8.57 -12.02 -13.21
N VAL A 507 -9.23 -11.29 -14.11
CA VAL A 507 -8.71 -10.01 -14.65
C VAL A 507 -8.55 -8.97 -13.56
N LEU A 508 -9.56 -8.78 -12.70
CA LEU A 508 -9.48 -7.83 -11.59
C LEU A 508 -8.38 -8.20 -10.58
N ALA A 509 -8.18 -9.49 -10.32
CA ALA A 509 -7.10 -9.99 -9.48
C ALA A 509 -5.72 -9.64 -10.04
N ASN A 510 -5.54 -9.86 -11.34
CA ASN A 510 -4.30 -9.53 -12.02
C ASN A 510 -4.06 -8.02 -12.03
N LEU A 511 -5.08 -7.24 -12.38
CA LEU A 511 -5.05 -5.77 -12.35
C LEU A 511 -4.67 -5.24 -10.97
N LYS A 512 -5.25 -5.80 -9.90
CA LYS A 512 -4.91 -5.44 -8.52
C LYS A 512 -3.44 -5.70 -8.19
N ASN A 513 -2.88 -6.83 -8.63
CA ASN A 513 -1.47 -7.14 -8.41
C ASN A 513 -0.56 -6.15 -9.14
N ASP A 514 -0.91 -5.77 -10.37
CA ASP A 514 -0.15 -4.80 -11.14
C ASP A 514 -0.30 -3.38 -10.61
N TRP A 515 -1.50 -2.97 -10.17
CA TRP A 515 -1.72 -1.69 -9.50
C TRP A 515 -0.90 -1.53 -8.22
N LYS A 516 -0.65 -2.60 -7.47
CA LYS A 516 0.26 -2.54 -6.32
C LYS A 516 1.70 -2.27 -6.73
N LYS A 517 2.18 -2.87 -7.83
CA LYS A 517 3.52 -2.60 -8.37
C LYS A 517 3.61 -1.14 -8.82
N ILE A 518 2.62 -0.67 -9.57
CA ILE A 518 2.53 0.72 -10.04
C ILE A 518 2.46 1.69 -8.86
N ALA A 519 1.65 1.41 -7.84
CA ALA A 519 1.57 2.24 -6.64
C ALA A 519 2.93 2.35 -5.94
N THR A 520 3.71 1.27 -5.90
CA THR A 520 5.08 1.28 -5.36
C THR A 520 5.98 2.24 -6.15
N VAL A 521 5.95 2.16 -7.48
CA VAL A 521 6.71 3.05 -8.36
C VAL A 521 6.24 4.50 -8.23
N ASN A 522 4.93 4.73 -8.15
CA ASN A 522 4.37 6.08 -7.98
C ASN A 522 4.77 6.72 -6.65
N ILE A 523 4.89 5.93 -5.57
CA ILE A 523 5.42 6.41 -4.29
C ILE A 523 6.87 6.86 -4.46
N ILE A 524 7.72 6.06 -5.11
CA ILE A 524 9.13 6.44 -5.37
C ILE A 524 9.20 7.75 -6.16
N PHE A 525 8.36 7.86 -7.18
CA PHE A 525 8.28 9.04 -8.01
C PHE A 525 7.81 10.29 -7.24
N LEU A 526 6.81 10.15 -6.36
CA LEU A 526 6.34 11.24 -5.49
C LEU A 526 7.47 11.79 -4.59
N ILE A 527 8.31 10.93 -4.00
CA ILE A 527 9.47 11.38 -3.21
C ILE A 527 10.37 12.26 -4.06
N PHE A 528 10.72 11.76 -5.25
CA PHE A 528 11.63 12.44 -6.15
C PHE A 528 11.07 13.81 -6.52
N LEU A 529 9.77 13.91 -6.84
CA LEU A 529 9.10 15.19 -7.12
C LEU A 529 9.09 16.13 -5.90
N ILE A 530 8.92 15.62 -4.68
CA ILE A 530 8.98 16.44 -3.46
C ILE A 530 10.39 17.00 -3.24
N ILE A 531 11.44 16.22 -3.52
CA ILE A 531 12.83 16.69 -3.45
C ILE A 531 13.05 17.79 -4.48
N VAL A 532 12.65 17.55 -5.74
CA VAL A 532 12.76 18.52 -6.83
C VAL A 532 11.98 19.79 -6.52
N TYR A 533 10.77 19.69 -5.96
CA TYR A 533 9.97 20.83 -5.51
C TYR A 533 10.68 21.62 -4.42
N SER A 534 11.27 20.94 -3.44
CA SER A 534 12.03 21.56 -2.35
C SER A 534 13.25 22.33 -2.87
N VAL A 535 14.02 21.72 -3.77
CA VAL A 535 15.18 22.35 -4.43
C VAL A 535 14.74 23.50 -5.34
N GLY A 536 13.66 23.31 -6.08
CA GLY A 536 13.07 24.34 -6.95
C GLY A 536 12.60 25.56 -6.17
N CYS A 537 11.97 25.36 -5.02
CA CYS A 537 11.62 26.45 -4.10
C CYS A 537 12.86 27.20 -3.60
N CYS A 538 13.99 26.52 -3.41
CA CYS A 538 15.26 27.16 -3.07
C CYS A 538 15.81 28.00 -4.24
N ALA A 539 15.82 27.44 -5.45
CA ALA A 539 16.30 28.09 -6.69
C ALA A 539 15.46 29.32 -7.07
N PHE A 540 14.11 29.20 -7.06
CA PHE A 540 13.19 30.30 -7.33
C PHE A 540 13.46 31.52 -6.46
N ARG A 541 13.78 31.23 -5.20
CA ARG A 541 14.02 32.25 -4.20
C ARG A 541 15.41 32.87 -4.26
N ASN A 542 16.37 32.25 -4.94
CA ASN A 542 17.66 32.83 -5.29
C ASN A 542 17.50 33.75 -6.50
N ASN A 543 16.89 33.29 -7.58
CA ASN A 543 16.66 34.10 -8.78
C ASN A 543 15.84 35.37 -8.48
N ARG A 544 14.80 35.28 -7.65
CA ARG A 544 14.03 36.47 -7.24
C ARG A 544 14.84 37.46 -6.41
N ARG A 545 15.85 37.01 -5.64
CA ARG A 545 16.75 37.91 -4.88
C ARG A 545 17.66 38.67 -5.82
N ASP A 546 18.25 37.99 -6.80
CA ASP A 546 19.13 38.61 -7.79
C ASP A 546 18.37 39.65 -8.63
N ASN A 547 17.11 39.37 -8.97
CA ASN A 547 16.25 40.33 -9.68
C ASN A 547 15.78 41.51 -8.82
N SER A 548 15.73 41.38 -7.48
CA SER A 548 15.25 42.45 -6.58
C SER A 548 16.37 43.40 -6.11
N TYR A 549 17.62 42.96 -6.18
CA TYR A 549 18.80 43.80 -5.93
C TYR A 549 19.65 43.76 -7.19
N PRO A 550 19.42 44.65 -8.18
CA PRO A 550 20.41 44.86 -9.21
C PRO A 550 21.66 45.36 -8.48
N ALA A 551 22.63 44.47 -8.28
CA ALA A 551 23.96 44.89 -7.88
C ALA A 551 24.45 45.78 -9.02
N TRP A 552 24.40 47.10 -8.79
CA TRP A 552 24.95 48.19 -9.58
C TRP A 552 25.67 47.72 -10.85
N LYS A 553 24.99 47.84 -11.99
CA LYS A 553 25.65 47.99 -13.29
C LYS A 553 25.81 49.49 -13.55
#